data_AF-A0A7R9QM61-F1
#
_entry.id   AF-A0A7R9QM61-F1
#
_cell.length_a   1.000
_cell.length_b   1.000
_cell.length_c   1.000
_cell.angle_alpha   90.00
_cell.angle_beta   90.00
_cell.angle_gamma   90.00
#
_symmetry.space_group_name_H-M   'P 1'
#
loop_
_entity.id
_entity.type
_entity.pdbx_description
1 polymer ?
#
loop_
_entity_poly.entity_id
_entity_poly.type
_entity_poly.pdbx_seq_one_letter_code
_entity_poly.pdbx_strand_id
1 'polypeptide(L)'
;KCSLGYDWHPECLTCHECGKRLNPGQHAEHKGIPYCCIPCYGALFGPQLYGHGSRVESHSSFGPQKNRLSSSADQMSDKVLETKLKEYNQYYEGKGGGSHAVQYRERNGKFILEGSVRIYWDVSNVIQLKEDNDD
;
A
#
# COMPACT_ATOMS: atom_id res chain seq x y z
N LYS A 1 20.71 23.80 8.28
CA LYS A 1 19.23 23.77 8.46
C LYS A 1 18.98 23.03 9.77
N CYS A 2 18.24 23.61 10.72
CA CYS A 2 18.03 22.97 12.02
C CYS A 2 16.89 21.94 11.96
N SER A 3 17.12 20.72 12.44
CA SER A 3 16.08 19.71 12.64
C SER A 3 16.50 18.69 13.70
N LEU A 4 15.54 18.13 14.45
CA LEU A 4 15.79 17.19 15.54
C LEU A 4 16.73 17.74 16.63
N GLY A 5 16.81 19.07 16.78
CA GLY A 5 17.73 19.74 17.70
C GLY A 5 19.18 19.86 17.20
N TYR A 6 19.49 19.47 15.96
CA TYR A 6 20.82 19.54 15.37
C TYR A 6 20.85 20.36 14.08
N ASP A 7 22.04 20.85 13.72
CA ASP A 7 22.29 21.46 12.42
C ASP A 7 22.64 20.41 11.37
N TRP A 8 21.83 20.37 10.32
CA TRP A 8 22.01 19.47 9.19
C TRP A 8 22.54 20.22 7.98
N HIS A 9 23.51 19.61 7.31
CA HIS A 9 23.84 19.97 5.93
C HIS A 9 22.63 19.72 5.02
N PRO A 10 22.46 20.49 3.93
CA PRO A 10 21.38 20.30 2.97
C PRO A 10 21.33 18.90 2.33
N GLU A 11 22.42 18.15 2.36
CA GLU A 11 22.56 16.80 1.79
C GLU A 11 22.44 15.68 2.82
N CYS A 12 22.68 15.97 4.10
CA CYS A 12 22.71 14.94 5.14
C CYS A 12 21.33 14.64 5.72
N LEU A 13 20.36 15.55 5.60
CA LEU A 13 18.99 15.31 6.05
C LEU A 13 18.21 14.52 4.99
N THR A 14 18.45 13.21 4.95
CA THR A 14 17.84 12.29 3.98
C THR A 14 17.14 11.14 4.70
N CYS A 15 16.08 10.61 4.10
CA CYS A 15 15.39 9.44 4.62
C CYS A 15 16.33 8.23 4.58
N HIS A 16 16.54 7.55 5.71
CA HIS A 16 17.39 6.36 5.75
C HIS A 16 16.87 5.21 4.87
N GLU A 17 15.54 5.12 4.71
CA GLU A 17 14.92 4.04 3.92
C GLU A 17 14.98 4.28 2.41
N CYS A 18 14.66 5.49 1.94
CA CYS A 18 14.50 5.77 0.51
C CYS A 18 15.51 6.78 -0.06
N GLY A 19 16.42 7.31 0.77
CA GLY A 19 17.44 8.29 0.37
C GLY A 19 16.89 9.67 -0.01
N LYS A 20 15.57 9.89 0.02
CA LYS A 20 14.95 11.18 -0.34
C LYS A 20 15.42 12.28 0.60
N ARG A 21 15.84 13.42 0.05
CA ARG A 21 16.13 14.64 0.84
C ARG A 21 14.86 15.10 1.54
N LEU A 22 14.97 15.34 2.84
CA LEU A 22 13.85 15.71 3.70
C LEU A 22 13.87 17.21 3.97
N ASN A 23 12.67 17.76 4.17
CA ASN A 23 12.52 19.13 4.62
C ASN A 23 12.58 19.14 6.16
N PRO A 24 13.32 20.08 6.77
CA PRO A 24 13.28 20.29 8.22
C PRO A 24 11.85 20.47 8.72
N GLY A 25 11.50 19.82 9.84
CA GLY A 25 10.16 19.87 10.41
C GLY A 25 9.07 19.09 9.65
N GLN A 26 9.39 18.47 8.50
CA GLN A 26 8.45 17.66 7.71
C GLN A 26 8.97 16.24 7.49
N HIS A 27 9.47 15.62 8.55
CA HIS A 27 9.90 14.22 8.58
C HIS A 27 9.65 13.63 9.96
N ALA A 28 9.65 12.31 10.01
CA ALA A 28 9.60 11.56 11.25
C ALA A 28 11.01 11.13 11.65
N GLU A 29 11.19 10.78 12.92
CA GLU A 29 12.46 10.30 13.46
C GLU A 29 12.22 9.03 14.28
N HIS A 30 13.10 8.05 14.10
CA HIS A 30 13.13 6.85 14.91
C HIS A 30 14.57 6.59 15.39
N LYS A 31 14.80 6.68 16.70
CA LYS A 31 16.12 6.44 17.33
C LYS A 31 17.25 7.34 16.78
N GLY A 32 16.95 8.61 16.58
CA GLY A 32 17.84 9.63 16.01
C GLY A 32 17.97 9.59 14.50
N ILE A 33 17.28 8.67 13.80
CA ILE A 33 17.40 8.48 12.36
C ILE A 33 16.17 9.09 11.66
N PRO A 34 16.36 9.98 10.66
CA PRO A 34 15.26 10.63 9.95
C PRO A 34 14.65 9.75 8.84
N TYR A 35 13.31 9.81 8.72
CA TYR A 35 12.51 9.09 7.73
C TYR A 35 11.41 9.97 7.13
N CYS A 36 10.96 9.67 5.91
CA CYS A 36 9.72 10.24 5.40
C CYS A 36 8.56 9.89 6.34
N CYS A 37 7.73 10.87 6.74
CA CYS A 37 6.50 10.58 7.49
C CYS A 37 5.63 9.54 6.76
N ILE A 38 5.54 9.70 5.42
CA ILE A 38 4.85 8.77 4.52
C ILE A 38 5.72 8.56 3.27
N PRO A 39 5.90 7.31 2.78
CA PRO A 39 5.39 6.06 3.37
C PRO A 39 6.34 5.43 4.41
N CYS A 40 7.61 5.84 4.47
CA CYS A 40 8.68 5.07 5.12
C CYS A 40 8.47 4.84 6.62
N TYR A 41 8.24 5.90 7.41
CA TYR A 41 8.08 5.76 8.86
C TYR A 41 6.83 4.94 9.21
N GLY A 42 5.70 5.22 8.56
CA GLY A 42 4.47 4.45 8.76
C GLY A 42 4.60 2.98 8.35
N ALA A 43 5.34 2.69 7.28
CA ALA A 43 5.55 1.30 6.85
C ALA A 43 6.44 0.51 7.83
N LEU A 44 7.47 1.14 8.39
CA LEU A 44 8.46 0.48 9.26
C LEU A 44 8.04 0.43 10.74
N PHE A 45 7.39 1.49 11.22
CA PHE A 45 7.12 1.71 12.65
C PHE A 45 5.65 2.07 12.93
N GLY A 46 4.80 2.03 11.90
CA GLY A 46 3.37 2.25 12.07
C GLY A 46 2.71 1.13 12.89
N PRO A 47 1.55 1.41 13.52
CA PRO A 47 0.81 0.40 14.24
C PRO A 47 0.40 -0.74 13.29
N GLN A 48 0.65 -1.97 13.72
CA GLN A 48 0.26 -3.17 12.98
C GLN A 48 -1.25 -3.38 13.11
N LEU A 49 -2.03 -2.72 12.26
CA LEU A 49 -3.49 -2.85 12.25
C LEU A 49 -3.89 -4.06 11.41
N TYR A 50 -4.67 -4.96 12.01
CA TYR A 50 -5.35 -6.03 11.29
C TYR A 50 -6.65 -5.44 10.71
N GLY A 51 -6.70 -5.21 9.40
CA GLY A 51 -7.88 -4.68 8.71
C GLY A 51 -7.64 -3.34 8.00
N HIS A 52 -8.19 -3.25 6.79
CA HIS A 52 -8.03 -2.14 5.85
C HIS A 52 -8.53 -0.81 6.43
N GLY A 53 -7.69 0.24 6.42
CA GLY A 53 -8.18 1.60 6.69
C GLY A 53 -7.15 2.67 7.07
N SER A 54 -5.90 2.32 7.41
CA SER A 54 -4.90 3.36 7.71
C SER A 54 -4.21 3.84 6.44
N ARG A 55 -4.15 5.17 6.27
CA ARG A 55 -3.46 5.88 5.17
C ARG A 55 -1.96 5.53 5.06
N VAL A 56 -1.42 4.85 6.06
CA VAL A 56 -0.12 4.19 6.04
C VAL A 56 -0.37 2.69 6.09
N GLU A 57 -0.34 2.04 4.92
CA GLU A 57 -0.33 0.60 4.90
C GLU A 57 1.03 0.13 5.45
N SER A 58 1.05 -0.32 6.70
CA SER A 58 2.14 -1.15 7.23
C SER A 58 2.02 -2.54 6.61
N HIS A 59 2.19 -2.59 5.29
CA HIS A 59 2.33 -3.84 4.57
C HIS A 59 3.71 -4.37 4.91
N SER A 60 3.76 -5.34 5.81
CA SER A 60 4.83 -6.34 5.90
C SER A 60 4.96 -7.19 4.62
N SER A 61 4.41 -6.72 3.49
CA SER A 61 4.50 -7.31 2.15
C SER A 61 5.89 -7.20 1.52
N PHE A 62 6.87 -6.63 2.22
CA PHE A 62 8.26 -6.99 1.97
C PHE A 62 8.60 -8.20 2.84
N GLY A 63 8.10 -9.37 2.44
CA GLY A 63 8.77 -10.62 2.80
C GLY A 63 10.27 -10.49 2.53
N PRO A 64 11.14 -11.19 3.28
CA PRO A 64 12.57 -10.99 3.22
C PRO A 64 13.04 -11.04 1.76
N GLN A 65 13.77 -10.01 1.33
CA GLN A 65 14.42 -9.97 0.02
C GLN A 65 15.56 -10.99 0.01
N LYS A 66 15.22 -12.28 -0.02
CA LYS A 66 16.14 -13.32 -0.43
C LYS A 66 16.42 -13.09 -1.91
N ASN A 67 17.65 -12.64 -2.21
CA ASN A 67 18.21 -12.40 -3.55
C ASN A 67 17.27 -12.78 -4.69
N ARG A 68 16.65 -11.78 -5.33
CA ARG A 68 15.89 -11.97 -6.57
C ARG A 68 16.84 -12.33 -7.71
N LEU A 69 17.30 -13.57 -7.72
CA LEU A 69 17.51 -14.29 -8.96
C LEU A 69 16.11 -14.63 -9.45
N SER A 70 15.78 -14.12 -10.64
CA SER A 70 14.52 -14.29 -11.36
C SER A 70 14.15 -15.76 -11.49
N SER A 71 13.49 -16.29 -10.46
CA SER A 71 12.94 -17.65 -10.48
C SER A 71 11.58 -17.63 -11.16
N SER A 72 11.31 -18.68 -11.95
CA SER A 72 10.09 -18.94 -12.72
C SER A 72 8.77 -18.82 -11.94
N ALA A 73 8.81 -18.79 -10.61
CA ALA A 73 7.65 -18.55 -9.75
C ALA A 73 7.10 -17.11 -9.86
N ASP A 74 7.95 -16.09 -10.02
CA ASP A 74 7.51 -14.69 -10.18
C ASP A 74 6.79 -14.47 -11.52
N GLN A 75 7.18 -15.21 -12.57
CA GLN A 75 6.47 -15.17 -13.86
C GLN A 75 5.07 -15.79 -13.80
N MET A 76 4.82 -16.70 -12.84
CA MET A 76 3.51 -17.32 -12.67
C MET A 76 2.53 -16.34 -12.00
N SER A 77 3.00 -15.53 -11.04
CA SER A 77 2.18 -14.51 -10.39
C SER A 77 1.76 -13.40 -11.36
N ASP A 78 2.64 -13.01 -12.29
CA ASP A 78 2.35 -11.95 -13.25
C ASP A 78 1.28 -12.37 -14.26
N LYS A 79 1.33 -13.61 -14.73
CA LYS A 79 0.30 -14.18 -15.60
C LYS A 79 -1.06 -14.24 -14.93
N VAL A 80 -1.10 -14.64 -13.66
CA VAL A 80 -2.36 -14.70 -12.89
C VAL A 80 -2.96 -13.31 -12.71
N LEU A 81 -2.12 -12.31 -12.39
CA LEU A 81 -2.57 -10.92 -12.25
C LEU A 81 -3.14 -10.39 -13.56
N GLU A 82 -2.48 -10.64 -14.69
CA GLU A 82 -2.96 -10.21 -16.00
C GLU A 82 -4.30 -10.87 -16.36
N THR A 83 -4.45 -12.17 -16.12
CA THR A 83 -5.72 -12.88 -16.32
C THR A 83 -6.84 -12.28 -15.45
N LYS A 84 -6.57 -12.04 -14.16
CA LYS A 84 -7.58 -11.48 -13.24
C LYS A 84 -7.96 -10.04 -13.57
N LEU A 85 -7.02 -9.22 -14.02
CA LEU A 85 -7.28 -7.86 -14.51
C LEU A 85 -8.19 -7.86 -15.75
N LYS A 86 -7.94 -8.78 -16.70
CA LYS A 86 -8.78 -8.94 -17.89
C LYS A 86 -10.21 -9.34 -17.51
N GLU A 87 -10.36 -10.36 -16.65
CA GLU A 87 -11.67 -10.80 -16.16
C GLU A 87 -12.45 -9.65 -15.50
N TYR A 88 -11.79 -8.88 -14.63
CA TYR A 88 -12.40 -7.75 -13.94
C TYR A 88 -12.83 -6.65 -14.91
N ASN A 89 -11.94 -6.20 -15.81
CA ASN A 89 -12.24 -5.14 -16.75
C ASN A 89 -13.36 -5.55 -17.72
N GLN A 90 -13.33 -6.78 -18.23
CA GLN A 90 -14.36 -7.32 -19.12
C GLN A 90 -15.75 -7.30 -18.47
N TYR A 91 -15.86 -7.63 -17.19
CA TYR A 91 -17.13 -7.59 -16.46
C TYR A 91 -17.75 -6.17 -16.41
N TYR A 92 -16.93 -5.12 -16.47
CA TYR A 92 -17.36 -3.72 -16.35
C TYR A 92 -17.45 -2.95 -17.67
N GLU A 93 -16.94 -3.46 -18.80
CA GLU A 93 -16.94 -2.76 -20.10
C GLU A 93 -18.34 -2.22 -20.51
N GLY A 94 -19.41 -2.96 -20.25
CA GLY A 94 -20.80 -2.57 -20.59
C GLY A 94 -21.59 -1.88 -19.47
N LYS A 95 -21.02 -1.69 -18.27
CA LYS A 95 -21.73 -1.16 -17.07
C LYS A 95 -21.30 0.27 -16.70
N GLY A 96 -20.93 1.07 -17.71
CA GLY A 96 -20.34 2.41 -17.51
C GLY A 96 -18.81 2.39 -17.44
N GLY A 97 -18.18 1.47 -18.19
CA GLY A 97 -16.79 0.99 -18.06
C GLY A 97 -15.63 1.99 -18.14
N GLY A 98 -15.86 3.30 -18.19
CA GLY A 98 -14.79 4.29 -18.14
C GLY A 98 -14.25 4.55 -16.72
N SER A 99 -15.12 4.55 -15.71
CA SER A 99 -14.74 4.84 -14.31
C SER A 99 -14.26 3.62 -13.53
N HIS A 100 -14.46 2.41 -14.08
CA HIS A 100 -14.25 1.14 -13.39
C HIS A 100 -13.16 0.26 -14.02
N ALA A 101 -12.44 0.76 -15.02
CA ALA A 101 -11.29 0.05 -15.58
C ALA A 101 -10.08 0.17 -14.65
N VAL A 102 -9.41 -0.95 -14.40
CA VAL A 102 -8.11 -1.00 -13.71
C VAL A 102 -7.02 -1.20 -14.76
N GLN A 103 -6.15 -0.21 -14.88
CA GLN A 103 -4.97 -0.23 -15.72
C GLN A 103 -3.78 -0.77 -14.92
N TYR A 104 -2.74 -1.23 -15.62
CA TYR A 104 -1.48 -1.59 -14.99
C TYR A 104 -0.29 -1.00 -15.74
N ARG A 105 0.79 -0.76 -15.02
CA ARG A 105 2.11 -0.42 -15.57
C ARG A 105 3.21 -1.09 -14.77
N GLU A 106 4.37 -1.25 -15.36
CA GLU A 106 5.54 -1.81 -14.68
C GLU A 106 6.54 -0.71 -14.30
N ARG A 107 7.10 -0.77 -13.08
CA ARG A 107 8.20 0.09 -12.65
C ARG A 107 9.19 -0.73 -11.82
N ASN A 108 10.44 -0.83 -12.27
CA ASN A 108 11.52 -1.57 -11.62
C ASN A 108 11.18 -3.05 -11.36
N GLY A 109 10.58 -3.76 -12.32
CA GLY A 109 10.19 -5.17 -12.15
C GLY A 109 8.98 -5.38 -11.24
N LYS A 110 8.18 -4.34 -11.01
CA LYS A 110 6.99 -4.39 -10.16
C LYS A 110 5.77 -3.80 -10.89
N PHE A 111 4.66 -4.52 -10.87
CA PHE A 111 3.38 -4.03 -11.35
C PHE A 111 2.79 -2.98 -10.40
N ILE A 112 2.31 -1.90 -10.99
CA ILE A 112 1.55 -0.83 -10.37
C ILE A 112 0.17 -0.84 -11.03
N LEU A 113 -0.88 -1.04 -10.24
CA LEU A 113 -2.27 -1.01 -10.72
C LEU A 113 -2.87 0.37 -10.44
N GLU A 114 -3.61 0.92 -11.42
CA GLU A 114 -4.22 2.25 -11.36
C GLU A 114 -5.69 2.16 -11.77
N GLY A 115 -6.60 2.68 -10.94
CA GLY A 115 -8.04 2.64 -11.22
C GLY A 115 -8.87 2.38 -9.96
N SER A 116 -10.16 2.12 -10.13
CA SER A 116 -11.07 1.80 -9.03
C SER A 116 -11.45 0.31 -9.03
N VAL A 117 -11.24 -0.36 -7.90
CA VAL A 117 -11.71 -1.72 -7.65
C VAL A 117 -12.96 -1.66 -6.79
N ARG A 118 -14.06 -2.27 -7.23
CA ARG A 118 -15.28 -2.43 -6.41
C ARG A 118 -15.24 -3.76 -5.66
N ILE A 119 -15.31 -3.69 -4.34
CA ILE A 119 -15.41 -4.86 -3.47
C ILE A 119 -16.83 -4.87 -2.90
N TYR A 120 -17.52 -5.99 -3.07
CA TYR A 120 -18.82 -6.23 -2.45
C TYR A 120 -18.61 -7.26 -1.35
N TRP A 121 -19.12 -6.97 -0.15
CA TRP A 121 -19.25 -7.94 0.92
C TRP A 121 -20.73 -8.05 1.26
N ASP A 122 -21.19 -9.27 1.49
CA ASP A 122 -22.55 -9.52 1.92
C ASP A 122 -22.53 -10.66 2.94
N VAL A 123 -23.56 -10.74 3.75
CA VAL A 123 -23.77 -11.84 4.69
C VAL A 123 -24.42 -13.00 3.96
N SER A 124 -23.83 -14.18 4.04
CA SER A 124 -24.42 -15.39 3.43
C SER A 124 -25.74 -15.81 4.07
N ASN A 125 -26.02 -15.32 5.28
CA ASN A 125 -27.22 -15.64 6.04
C ASN A 125 -27.98 -14.37 6.38
N VAL A 126 -29.32 -14.47 6.37
CA VAL A 126 -30.21 -13.40 6.80
C VAL A 126 -29.98 -13.07 8.27
N ILE A 127 -29.72 -11.80 8.58
CA ILE A 127 -29.66 -11.32 9.96
C ILE A 127 -31.09 -11.09 10.44
N GLN A 128 -31.55 -11.91 11.39
CA GLN A 128 -32.80 -11.65 12.10
C GLN A 128 -32.49 -10.79 13.33
N LEU A 129 -33.03 -9.57 13.35
CA LEU A 129 -32.98 -8.72 14.54
C LEU A 129 -34.05 -9.18 15.50
N LYS A 130 -33.67 -9.52 16.74
CA LYS A 130 -34.61 -9.85 17.80
C LYS A 130 -35.02 -8.55 18.48
N GLU A 131 -36.31 -8.25 18.47
CA GLU A 131 -36.86 -7.19 19.31
C GLU A 131 -36.94 -7.75 20.73
N ASP A 132 -36.09 -7.25 21.63
CA ASP A 132 -36.29 -7.46 23.06
C ASP A 132 -37.50 -6.58 23.46
N ASN A 133 -38.67 -7.20 23.61
CA ASN A 133 -39.77 -6.56 24.31
C ASN A 133 -39.38 -6.50 25.79
N ASP A 134 -39.04 -5.30 26.26
CA ASP A 134 -38.95 -4.99 27.68
C ASP A 134 -40.35 -5.08 28.31
N ASP A 135 -40.66 -6.19 28.98
CA ASP A 135 -41.78 -6.35 29.93
C ASP A 135 -41.32 -6.07 31.36
#